data_AF-A0AA35QYP4-F1
#
_entry.id   AF-A0AA35QYP4-F1
#
_cell.length_a   1.000
_cell.length_b   1.000
_cell.length_c   1.000
_cell.angle_alpha   90.00
_cell.angle_beta   90.00
_cell.angle_gamma   90.00
#
_symmetry.space_group_name_H-M   'P 1'
#
loop_
_entity.id
_entity.type
_entity.pdbx_description
1 polymer ?
#
loop_
_entity_poly.entity_id
_entity_poly.type
_entity_poly.pdbx_seq_one_letter_code
_entity_poly.pdbx_strand_id
1 'polypeptide(L)'
;MCTTTRILYTCHHVFYKQLSAWMLHGLLLDQKGEFFIEKIELSQSSEVEQREVDEEAPTAGPFSATEKATSEFRINGQLAPSYLPQTVLEKILFIGEAVQIFQTLHASGAHPPLASFSVSSGYQLRADLMKFSWMLTVLQNQPILQLRDFENKIEYIRNVVAQHLWRLLVEESNLVGHLHVMKDIFLLGRGELFLSFIDMADILMKQSPTSTTQHDINVAFRQAMIKIAMDHEELAKQFELTLSLPPVQSSGVSLKSKMTNSWKYVGMSHKVSWPLHVVLTPATLEKYSALFHFLLSLRRAQAYLQQCWATLMTIRTGAHCLQAVWQLRTHMGFLIDNLQYYVQVDVLETQFSQLLNRIKSTHDFEAVKVAHSDFVKTLQSQLFFTEP
;
A
#
# COMPACT_ATOMS: atom_id res chain seq x y z
N MET A 1 -42.09 0.09 33.68
CA MET A 1 -41.28 -0.29 32.49
C MET A 1 -41.79 -1.61 31.97
N CYS A 2 -42.14 -1.70 30.68
CA CYS A 2 -42.55 -2.96 30.03
C CYS A 2 -41.45 -4.03 30.20
N THR A 3 -41.83 -5.28 30.42
CA THR A 3 -40.91 -6.43 30.53
C THR A 3 -39.90 -6.51 29.37
N THR A 4 -40.34 -6.16 28.17
CA THR A 4 -39.50 -6.08 26.95
C THR A 4 -38.35 -5.07 27.07
N THR A 5 -38.59 -3.88 27.63
CA THR A 5 -37.52 -2.87 27.86
C THR A 5 -36.47 -3.35 28.86
N ARG A 6 -36.87 -4.17 29.83
CA ARG A 6 -35.96 -4.73 30.85
C ARG A 6 -35.06 -5.82 30.26
N ILE A 7 -35.60 -6.66 29.37
CA ILE A 7 -34.83 -7.67 28.64
C ILE A 7 -33.85 -7.00 27.69
N LEU A 8 -34.31 -6.00 26.91
CA LEU A 8 -33.45 -5.26 25.99
C LEU A 8 -32.29 -4.57 26.72
N TYR A 9 -32.56 -3.97 27.90
CA TYR A 9 -31.54 -3.37 28.75
C TYR A 9 -30.46 -4.38 29.16
N THR A 10 -30.86 -5.59 29.58
CA THR A 10 -29.88 -6.63 29.93
C THR A 10 -29.06 -7.12 28.73
N CYS A 11 -29.66 -7.22 27.54
CA CYS A 11 -28.95 -7.56 26.31
C CYS A 11 -27.96 -6.47 25.89
N HIS A 12 -28.37 -5.20 25.98
CA HIS A 12 -27.48 -4.07 25.70
C HIS A 12 -26.26 -4.04 26.62
N HIS A 13 -26.37 -4.51 27.86
CA HIS A 13 -25.22 -4.58 28.75
C HIS A 13 -24.12 -5.51 28.20
N VAL A 14 -24.49 -6.63 27.58
CA VAL A 14 -23.56 -7.55 26.91
C VAL A 14 -22.97 -6.90 25.66
N PHE A 15 -23.82 -6.24 24.86
CA PHE A 15 -23.39 -5.49 23.68
C PHE A 15 -22.36 -4.39 24.02
N TYR A 16 -22.62 -3.58 25.04
CA TYR A 16 -21.68 -2.55 25.51
C TYR A 16 -20.38 -3.13 26.03
N LYS A 17 -20.41 -4.32 26.64
CA LYS A 17 -19.19 -5.01 27.08
C LYS A 17 -18.33 -5.41 25.88
N GLN A 18 -18.91 -6.01 24.85
CA GLN A 18 -18.19 -6.35 23.61
C GLN A 18 -17.70 -5.09 22.89
N LEU A 19 -18.55 -4.07 22.78
CA LEU A 19 -18.21 -2.78 22.16
C LEU A 19 -17.08 -2.07 22.91
N SER A 20 -17.07 -2.08 24.25
CA SER A 20 -15.98 -1.51 25.06
C SER A 20 -14.67 -2.27 24.88
N ALA A 21 -14.72 -3.61 24.78
CA ALA A 21 -13.53 -4.41 24.51
C ALA A 21 -12.93 -4.09 23.13
N TRP A 22 -13.78 -3.94 22.12
CA TRP A 22 -13.36 -3.56 20.78
C TRP A 22 -12.84 -2.11 20.71
N MET A 23 -13.59 -1.14 21.23
CA MET A 23 -13.26 0.27 21.09
C MET A 23 -12.16 0.76 22.03
N LEU A 24 -11.98 0.15 23.20
CA LEU A 24 -10.92 0.55 24.14
C LEU A 24 -9.67 -0.29 23.99
N HIS A 25 -9.83 -1.55 23.57
CA HIS A 25 -8.74 -2.49 23.50
C HIS A 25 -8.49 -3.10 22.12
N GLY A 26 -9.28 -2.82 21.08
CA GLY A 26 -9.10 -3.49 19.78
C GLY A 26 -9.16 -5.02 19.88
N LEU A 27 -9.79 -5.54 20.94
CA LEU A 27 -9.89 -6.98 21.21
C LEU A 27 -11.29 -7.45 20.88
N LEU A 28 -11.36 -8.45 20.00
CA LEU A 28 -12.60 -9.10 19.64
C LEU A 28 -12.84 -10.27 20.59
N LEU A 29 -13.54 -10.02 21.70
CA LEU A 29 -13.92 -11.03 22.69
C LEU A 29 -15.19 -11.77 22.24
N ASP A 30 -15.07 -12.57 21.19
CA ASP A 30 -16.20 -13.30 20.62
C ASP A 30 -15.84 -14.77 20.34
N GLN A 31 -16.14 -15.64 21.30
CA GLN A 31 -15.92 -17.09 21.16
C GLN A 31 -16.98 -17.77 20.28
N LYS A 32 -18.09 -17.09 19.99
CA LYS A 32 -19.29 -17.70 19.37
C LYS A 32 -19.72 -17.02 18.07
N GLY A 33 -19.04 -15.97 17.62
CA GLY A 33 -19.43 -15.21 16.42
C GLY A 33 -20.76 -14.46 16.61
N GLU A 34 -21.03 -13.97 17.82
CA GLU A 34 -22.26 -13.24 18.15
C GLU A 34 -22.16 -11.73 17.84
N PHE A 35 -20.96 -11.20 17.69
CA PHE A 35 -20.71 -9.79 17.44
C PHE A 35 -20.75 -9.47 15.95
N PHE A 36 -21.20 -8.26 15.61
CA PHE A 36 -21.34 -7.85 14.20
C PHE A 36 -20.00 -7.57 13.51
N ILE A 37 -18.87 -7.58 14.23
CA ILE A 37 -17.55 -7.46 13.65
C ILE A 37 -16.94 -8.86 13.58
N GLU A 38 -16.46 -9.22 12.40
CA GLU A 38 -15.82 -10.51 12.13
C GLU A 38 -14.39 -10.26 11.66
N LYS A 39 -13.45 -11.08 12.14
CA LYS A 39 -12.08 -11.08 11.65
C LYS A 39 -11.97 -12.01 10.45
N ILE A 40 -11.55 -11.47 9.31
CA ILE A 40 -11.20 -12.26 8.14
C ILE A 40 -9.80 -12.82 8.40
N GLU A 41 -9.72 -14.12 8.70
CA GLU A 41 -8.48 -14.84 8.54
C GLU A 41 -8.28 -15.05 7.03
N LEU A 42 -7.27 -14.39 6.46
CA LEU A 42 -6.74 -14.75 5.14
C LEU A 42 -6.12 -16.14 5.25
N SER A 43 -6.96 -17.17 5.28
CA SER A 43 -6.56 -18.54 5.06
C SER A 43 -5.99 -18.57 3.64
N GLN A 44 -4.70 -18.90 3.55
CA GLN A 44 -4.09 -19.31 2.28
C GLN A 44 -4.89 -20.50 1.76
N SER A 45 -5.83 -20.26 0.86
CA SER A 45 -6.51 -21.32 0.11
C SER A 45 -5.52 -21.85 -0.91
N SER A 46 -4.68 -22.79 -0.49
CA SER A 46 -4.13 -23.82 -1.36
C SER A 46 -4.59 -25.14 -0.78
N GLU A 47 -5.63 -25.69 -1.39
CA GLU A 47 -5.97 -27.11 -1.27
C GLU A 47 -4.72 -27.91 -1.63
N VAL A 48 -4.08 -28.52 -0.64
CA VAL A 48 -3.11 -29.58 -0.87
C VAL A 48 -3.69 -30.84 -0.26
N GLU A 49 -4.20 -31.68 -1.14
CA GLU A 49 -4.50 -33.07 -0.90
C GLU A 49 -3.35 -33.73 -0.15
N GLN A 50 -3.72 -34.49 0.88
CA GLN A 50 -2.86 -35.38 1.63
C GLN A 50 -2.08 -36.31 0.69
N ARG A 51 -0.75 -36.19 0.67
CA ARG A 51 0.14 -37.34 0.47
C ARG A 51 1.33 -37.22 1.40
N GLU A 52 1.38 -38.17 2.34
CA GLU A 52 2.54 -38.53 3.13
C GLU A 52 3.69 -38.94 2.21
N VAL A 53 4.94 -38.61 2.58
CA VAL A 53 6.05 -39.55 2.86
C VAL A 53 7.42 -38.84 2.74
N ASP A 54 8.19 -39.02 3.82
CA ASP A 54 9.64 -38.99 4.04
C ASP A 54 10.45 -37.72 4.39
N GLU A 55 11.10 -37.89 5.55
CA GLU A 55 12.09 -37.07 6.22
C GLU A 55 13.38 -36.90 5.39
N GLU A 56 13.91 -35.68 5.35
CA GLU A 56 15.30 -35.36 5.71
C GLU A 56 15.51 -33.84 5.65
N ALA A 57 15.80 -33.24 6.80
CA ALA A 57 16.34 -31.88 6.94
C ALA A 57 17.80 -32.00 7.44
N PRO A 58 18.63 -30.94 7.55
CA PRO A 58 18.32 -29.52 7.36
C PRO A 58 19.41 -28.69 6.63
N THR A 59 19.04 -27.54 6.05
CA THR A 59 19.90 -26.35 6.15
C THR A 59 19.04 -25.10 6.16
N ALA A 60 19.07 -24.43 7.31
CA ALA A 60 18.21 -23.31 7.67
C ALA A 60 18.55 -22.04 6.87
N GLY A 61 17.52 -21.43 6.27
CA GLY A 61 17.47 -20.01 5.94
C GLY A 61 16.38 -19.36 6.79
N PRO A 62 16.66 -18.26 7.52
CA PRO A 62 15.69 -17.62 8.40
C PRO A 62 14.74 -16.74 7.56
N PHE A 63 13.74 -17.35 6.95
CA PHE A 63 12.61 -16.64 6.32
C PHE A 63 11.30 -17.25 6.78
N SER A 64 11.01 -17.07 8.07
CA SER A 64 9.66 -17.18 8.60
C SER A 64 9.55 -16.24 9.79
N ALA A 65 8.40 -15.59 9.93
CA ALA A 65 8.03 -14.61 10.94
C ALA A 65 8.50 -13.17 10.68
N THR A 66 7.66 -12.37 9.99
CA THR A 66 6.96 -11.21 10.57
C THR A 66 6.10 -10.44 9.55
N GLU A 67 5.42 -11.12 8.64
CA GLU A 67 4.16 -10.56 8.13
C GLU A 67 3.09 -10.78 9.20
N LYS A 68 3.03 -9.88 10.19
CA LYS A 68 1.82 -9.78 11.02
C LYS A 68 0.72 -9.35 10.07
N ALA A 69 -0.05 -10.33 9.59
CA ALA A 69 -1.26 -10.13 8.81
C ALA A 69 -2.05 -8.98 9.45
N THR A 70 -2.23 -7.90 8.69
CA THR A 70 -3.29 -6.94 8.98
C THR A 70 -4.56 -7.77 9.05
N SER A 71 -5.07 -7.97 10.27
CA SER A 71 -6.34 -8.65 10.43
C SER A 71 -7.37 -7.74 9.76
N GLU A 72 -7.89 -8.16 8.61
CA GLU A 72 -8.96 -7.42 7.95
C GLU A 72 -10.25 -7.70 8.72
N PHE A 73 -10.95 -6.65 9.13
CA PHE A 73 -12.22 -6.78 9.83
C PHE A 73 -13.37 -6.38 8.91
N ARG A 74 -14.50 -7.07 9.06
CA ARG A 74 -15.70 -6.78 8.29
C ARG A 74 -16.92 -6.74 9.18
N ILE A 75 -17.88 -5.91 8.79
CA ILE A 75 -19.20 -5.87 9.40
C ILE A 75 -20.06 -6.99 8.79
N ASN A 76 -20.55 -7.89 9.64
CA ASN A 76 -21.55 -8.88 9.28
C ASN A 76 -22.95 -8.25 9.41
N GLY A 77 -23.56 -7.93 8.26
CA GLY A 77 -24.87 -7.28 8.20
C GLY A 77 -26.04 -8.10 8.75
N GLN A 78 -25.87 -9.41 8.94
CA GLN A 78 -26.92 -10.28 9.51
C GLN A 78 -26.96 -10.23 11.04
N LEU A 79 -25.81 -9.97 11.67
CA LEU A 79 -25.67 -9.88 13.13
C LEU A 79 -25.78 -8.44 13.66
N ALA A 80 -25.74 -7.45 12.74
CA ALA A 80 -25.90 -6.05 13.07
C ALA A 80 -27.32 -5.75 13.59
N PRO A 81 -27.46 -5.06 14.74
CA PRO A 81 -28.77 -4.64 15.21
C PRO A 81 -29.44 -3.69 14.21
N SER A 82 -30.67 -4.01 13.79
CA SER A 82 -31.40 -3.25 12.76
C SER A 82 -31.69 -1.79 13.12
N TYR A 83 -31.65 -1.44 14.40
CA TYR A 83 -31.82 -0.08 14.89
C TYR A 83 -30.54 0.77 14.81
N LEU A 84 -29.37 0.17 14.50
CA LEU A 84 -28.12 0.89 14.31
C LEU A 84 -27.88 1.16 12.83
N PRO A 85 -27.72 2.43 12.41
CA PRO A 85 -27.36 2.75 11.04
C PRO A 85 -25.98 2.18 10.68
N GLN A 86 -25.83 1.77 9.43
CA GLN A 86 -24.56 1.24 8.91
C GLN A 86 -23.39 2.23 9.12
N THR A 87 -23.66 3.54 9.00
CA THR A 87 -22.68 4.60 9.25
C THR A 87 -22.08 4.57 10.66
N VAL A 88 -22.84 4.10 11.66
CA VAL A 88 -22.36 4.00 13.05
C VAL A 88 -21.51 2.74 13.23
N LEU A 89 -21.90 1.64 12.57
CA LEU A 89 -21.16 0.39 12.59
C LEU A 89 -19.77 0.56 11.96
N GLU A 90 -19.69 1.28 10.85
CA GLU A 90 -18.41 1.64 10.17
C GLU A 90 -17.50 2.47 11.08
N LYS A 91 -18.06 3.43 11.83
CA LYS A 91 -17.29 4.20 12.83
C LYS A 91 -16.76 3.31 13.96
N ILE A 92 -17.56 2.38 14.46
CA ILE A 92 -17.15 1.45 15.51
C ILE A 92 -16.05 0.52 15.00
N LEU A 93 -16.17 0.02 13.77
CA LEU A 93 -15.14 -0.78 13.11
C LEU A 93 -13.82 -0.01 13.05
N PHE A 94 -13.85 1.20 12.50
CA PHE A 94 -12.69 2.07 12.38
C PHE A 94 -12.00 2.32 13.74
N ILE A 95 -12.77 2.63 14.79
CA ILE A 95 -12.20 2.92 16.12
C ILE A 95 -11.39 1.73 16.64
N GLY A 96 -11.93 0.50 16.55
CA GLY A 96 -11.21 -0.67 17.04
C GLY A 96 -10.02 -1.05 16.16
N GLU A 97 -10.11 -0.91 14.83
CA GLU A 97 -8.96 -1.09 13.93
C GLU A 97 -7.81 -0.13 14.29
N ALA A 98 -8.14 1.16 14.48
CA ALA A 98 -7.18 2.18 14.89
C ALA A 98 -6.55 1.85 16.25
N VAL A 99 -7.36 1.47 17.25
CA VAL A 99 -6.86 1.11 18.58
C VAL A 99 -5.98 -0.14 18.53
N GLN A 100 -6.30 -1.11 17.68
CA GLN A 100 -5.48 -2.29 17.48
C GLN A 100 -4.12 -1.93 16.86
N ILE A 101 -4.08 -1.01 15.90
CA ILE A 101 -2.82 -0.47 15.35
C ILE A 101 -1.95 0.08 16.50
N PHE A 102 -2.52 0.89 17.39
CA PHE A 102 -1.81 1.42 18.56
C PHE A 102 -1.38 0.35 19.58
N GLN A 103 -2.02 -0.82 19.62
CA GLN A 103 -1.59 -1.91 20.51
C GLN A 103 -0.49 -2.77 19.92
N THR A 104 -0.50 -2.98 18.60
CA THR A 104 0.57 -3.71 17.92
C THR A 104 1.94 -3.04 18.08
N LEU A 105 1.97 -1.71 18.25
CA LEU A 105 3.15 -0.94 18.70
C LEU A 105 3.79 -1.51 19.96
N HIS A 106 2.98 -1.78 20.98
CA HIS A 106 3.48 -2.17 22.30
C HIS A 106 3.82 -3.66 22.40
N ALA A 107 3.20 -4.50 21.56
CA ALA A 107 3.45 -5.94 21.55
C ALA A 107 4.75 -6.33 20.82
N SER A 108 5.23 -5.51 19.87
CA SER A 108 6.54 -5.70 19.23
C SER A 108 7.61 -4.93 19.99
N GLY A 109 8.13 -5.49 21.08
CA GLY A 109 9.27 -4.94 21.83
C GLY A 109 10.62 -5.00 21.10
N ALA A 110 10.65 -4.93 19.76
CA ALA A 110 11.87 -5.05 18.97
C ALA A 110 12.09 -3.78 18.12
N HIS A 111 13.19 -3.09 18.42
CA HIS A 111 13.83 -1.92 17.78
C HIS A 111 13.49 -0.51 18.36
N PRO A 112 14.35 0.02 19.25
CA PRO A 112 14.54 1.46 19.46
C PRO A 112 15.65 2.00 18.53
N PRO A 113 15.42 3.12 17.83
CA PRO A 113 15.87 4.41 18.36
C PRO A 113 14.85 5.56 18.22
N LEU A 114 13.63 5.29 17.72
CA LEU A 114 12.54 6.27 17.59
C LEU A 114 11.58 6.30 18.80
N ALA A 115 11.89 5.53 19.85
CA ALA A 115 11.03 5.28 21.00
C ALA A 115 10.77 6.51 21.90
N SER A 116 11.46 7.64 21.72
CA SER A 116 11.18 8.84 22.52
C SER A 116 9.99 9.66 21.99
N PHE A 117 9.70 9.60 20.68
CA PHE A 117 8.64 10.41 20.08
C PHE A 117 7.30 9.65 19.96
N SER A 118 7.31 8.38 19.50
CA SER A 118 6.08 7.62 19.22
C SER A 118 5.27 7.19 20.46
N VAL A 119 5.92 7.27 21.62
CA VAL A 119 5.32 7.18 22.95
C VAL A 119 4.18 8.20 23.07
N SER A 120 4.39 9.47 22.69
CA SER A 120 3.50 10.58 23.05
C SER A 120 2.05 10.41 22.59
N SER A 121 1.82 10.05 21.32
CA SER A 121 0.46 9.83 20.80
C SER A 121 -0.23 8.63 21.46
N GLY A 122 0.51 7.55 21.76
CA GLY A 122 0.00 6.39 22.48
C GLY A 122 -0.40 6.69 23.93
N TYR A 123 0.37 7.51 24.66
CA TYR A 123 0.00 7.94 26.02
C TYR A 123 -1.18 8.91 26.03
N GLN A 124 -1.25 9.82 25.05
CA GLN A 124 -2.40 10.73 24.93
C GLN A 124 -3.69 9.97 24.61
N LEU A 125 -3.63 9.02 23.66
CA LEU A 125 -4.76 8.14 23.38
C LEU A 125 -5.17 7.39 24.65
N ARG A 126 -4.23 6.84 25.44
CA ARG A 126 -4.54 6.19 26.73
C ARG A 126 -5.22 7.09 27.75
N ALA A 127 -4.82 8.35 27.85
CA ALA A 127 -5.49 9.33 28.71
C ALA A 127 -6.95 9.55 28.25
N ASP A 128 -7.17 9.59 26.94
CA ASP A 128 -8.52 9.71 26.36
C ASP A 128 -9.33 8.41 26.44
N LEU A 129 -8.70 7.23 26.44
CA LEU A 129 -9.37 5.94 26.65
C LEU A 129 -10.11 5.89 28.00
N MET A 130 -9.58 6.53 29.05
CA MET A 130 -10.29 6.63 30.34
C MET A 130 -11.59 7.43 30.20
N LYS A 131 -11.57 8.54 29.43
CA LYS A 131 -12.77 9.34 29.14
C LYS A 131 -13.76 8.54 28.31
N PHE A 132 -13.29 7.78 27.31
CA PHE A 132 -14.14 6.94 26.47
C PHE A 132 -14.81 5.85 27.31
N SER A 133 -14.07 5.20 28.20
CA SER A 133 -14.61 4.20 29.14
C SER A 133 -15.74 4.78 29.97
N TRP A 134 -15.53 5.97 30.57
CA TRP A 134 -16.58 6.66 31.31
C TRP A 134 -17.80 6.99 30.44
N MET A 135 -17.60 7.48 29.22
CA MET A 135 -18.70 7.79 28.30
C MET A 135 -19.55 6.56 27.95
N LEU A 136 -18.90 5.41 27.75
CA LEU A 136 -19.56 4.12 27.47
C LEU A 136 -20.27 3.57 28.72
N THR A 137 -19.68 3.67 29.91
CA THR A 137 -20.36 3.28 31.17
C THR A 137 -21.60 4.13 31.43
N VAL A 138 -21.53 5.44 31.17
CA VAL A 138 -22.69 6.33 31.29
C VAL A 138 -23.81 5.92 30.33
N LEU A 139 -23.48 5.51 29.09
CA LEU A 139 -24.46 5.00 28.12
C LEU A 139 -25.05 3.66 28.55
N GLN A 140 -24.22 2.75 29.05
CA GLN A 140 -24.61 1.42 29.49
C GLN A 140 -25.60 1.46 30.66
N ASN A 141 -25.52 2.48 31.53
CA ASN A 141 -26.39 2.65 32.69
C ASN A 141 -27.72 3.38 32.38
N GLN A 142 -27.95 3.81 31.14
CA GLN A 142 -29.24 4.41 30.74
C GLN A 142 -30.29 3.31 30.49
N PRO A 143 -31.52 3.45 31.02
CA PRO A 143 -32.55 2.43 30.85
C PRO A 143 -33.10 2.34 29.42
N ILE A 144 -32.91 3.38 28.60
CA ILE A 144 -33.36 3.46 27.22
C ILE A 144 -32.16 3.91 26.37
N LEU A 145 -31.90 3.20 25.27
CA LEU A 145 -30.88 3.58 24.30
C LEU A 145 -31.40 4.74 23.46
N GLN A 146 -30.89 5.94 23.72
CA GLN A 146 -31.11 7.09 22.85
C GLN A 146 -30.10 7.05 21.71
N LEU A 147 -30.55 6.69 20.50
CA LEU A 147 -29.68 6.48 19.35
C LEU A 147 -28.83 7.71 19.04
N ARG A 148 -29.41 8.91 19.13
CA ARG A 148 -28.71 10.18 18.88
C ARG A 148 -27.55 10.42 19.86
N ASP A 149 -27.76 10.15 21.15
CA ASP A 149 -26.71 10.33 22.16
C ASP A 149 -25.60 9.29 22.02
N PHE A 150 -25.97 8.07 21.67
CA PHE A 150 -25.02 7.01 21.31
C PHE A 150 -24.18 7.43 20.11
N GLU A 151 -24.81 7.85 19.01
CA GLU A 151 -24.16 8.31 17.78
C GLU A 151 -23.20 9.48 18.04
N ASN A 152 -23.63 10.50 18.78
CA ASN A 152 -22.80 11.66 19.11
C ASN A 152 -21.56 11.27 19.91
N LYS A 153 -21.70 10.32 20.85
CA LYS A 153 -20.58 9.83 21.65
C LYS A 153 -19.61 8.97 20.82
N ILE A 154 -20.13 8.09 19.95
CA ILE A 154 -19.30 7.32 19.02
C ILE A 154 -18.57 8.24 18.04
N GLU A 155 -19.24 9.26 17.51
CA GLU A 155 -18.65 10.27 16.62
C GLU A 155 -17.51 11.04 17.31
N TYR A 156 -17.71 11.44 18.56
CA TYR A 156 -16.66 12.08 19.36
C TYR A 156 -15.43 11.17 19.52
N ILE A 157 -15.65 9.90 19.89
CA ILE A 157 -14.56 8.92 20.05
C ILE A 157 -13.84 8.74 18.70
N ARG A 158 -14.58 8.58 17.60
CA ARG A 158 -14.02 8.45 16.24
C ARG A 158 -13.10 9.62 15.90
N ASN A 159 -13.55 10.86 16.11
CA ASN A 159 -12.79 12.06 15.78
C ASN A 159 -11.48 12.17 16.57
N VAL A 160 -11.52 11.86 17.87
CA VAL A 160 -10.31 11.87 18.72
C VAL A 160 -9.32 10.79 18.29
N VAL A 161 -9.81 9.57 18.02
CA VAL A 161 -8.98 8.44 17.57
C VAL A 161 -8.36 8.73 16.19
N ALA A 162 -9.14 9.27 15.26
CA ALA A 162 -8.67 9.64 13.92
C ALA A 162 -7.57 10.71 13.98
N GLN A 163 -7.71 11.69 14.87
CA GLN A 163 -6.69 12.73 15.07
C GLN A 163 -5.39 12.16 15.63
N HIS A 164 -5.46 11.25 16.60
CA HIS A 164 -4.28 10.58 17.15
C HIS A 164 -3.58 9.71 16.08
N LEU A 165 -4.35 8.97 15.28
CA LEU A 165 -3.81 8.17 14.17
C LEU A 165 -3.16 9.05 13.09
N TRP A 166 -3.75 10.22 12.81
CA TRP A 166 -3.16 11.22 11.90
C TRP A 166 -1.79 11.71 12.40
N ARG A 167 -1.67 12.07 13.69
CA ARG A 167 -0.37 12.52 14.25
C ARG A 167 0.68 11.41 14.20
N LEU A 168 0.32 10.19 14.59
CA LEU A 168 1.19 9.02 14.48
C LEU A 168 1.72 8.84 13.05
N LEU A 169 0.85 8.95 12.04
CA LEU A 169 1.25 8.72 10.65
C LEU A 169 2.04 9.90 10.05
N VAL A 170 1.51 11.11 10.16
CA VAL A 170 2.06 12.28 9.48
C VAL A 170 3.27 12.84 10.22
N GLU A 171 3.20 12.98 11.54
CA GLU A 171 4.25 13.60 12.34
C GLU A 171 5.30 12.58 12.78
N GLU A 172 4.88 11.46 13.38
CA GLU A 172 5.82 10.51 13.98
C GLU A 172 6.46 9.57 12.94
N SER A 173 5.69 9.07 11.97
CA SER A 173 6.18 8.15 10.94
C SER A 173 6.61 8.82 9.63
N ASN A 174 6.54 10.15 9.55
CA ASN A 174 6.92 10.95 8.38
C ASN A 174 6.31 10.43 7.06
N LEU A 175 4.99 10.22 7.04
CA LEU A 175 4.26 9.75 5.86
C LEU A 175 4.59 10.59 4.61
N VAL A 176 4.75 11.91 4.75
CA VAL A 176 5.08 12.82 3.66
C VAL A 176 6.44 12.48 3.04
N GLY A 177 7.46 12.24 3.86
CA GLY A 177 8.78 11.79 3.38
C GLY A 177 8.69 10.46 2.63
N HIS A 178 7.90 9.52 3.15
CA HIS A 178 7.71 8.23 2.49
C HIS A 178 6.96 8.35 1.16
N LEU A 179 5.96 9.22 1.06
CA LEU A 179 5.27 9.53 -0.21
C LEU A 179 6.22 10.17 -1.23
N HIS A 180 7.17 11.01 -0.80
CA HIS A 180 8.23 11.51 -1.68
C HIS A 180 9.12 10.38 -2.21
N VAL A 181 9.53 9.44 -1.35
CA VAL A 181 10.31 8.27 -1.80
C VAL A 181 9.50 7.40 -2.76
N MET A 182 8.22 7.17 -2.48
CA MET A 182 7.34 6.45 -3.40
C MET A 182 7.23 7.17 -4.75
N LYS A 183 7.11 8.49 -4.77
CA LYS A 183 7.13 9.27 -6.01
C LYS A 183 8.48 9.14 -6.74
N ASP A 184 9.58 9.25 -6.03
CA ASP A 184 10.93 9.17 -6.61
C ASP A 184 11.16 7.84 -7.34
N ILE A 185 10.62 6.74 -6.79
CA ILE A 185 10.88 5.39 -7.28
C ILE A 185 9.71 4.84 -8.13
N PHE A 186 8.48 4.77 -7.62
CA PHE A 186 7.33 4.24 -8.40
C PHE A 186 6.90 5.17 -9.54
N LEU A 187 7.00 6.50 -9.35
CA LEU A 187 6.61 7.47 -10.38
C LEU A 187 7.80 7.98 -11.19
N LEU A 188 8.97 7.35 -11.06
CA LEU A 188 10.20 7.69 -11.76
C LEU A 188 10.61 9.17 -11.58
N GLY A 189 10.35 9.75 -10.41
CA GLY A 189 10.77 11.12 -10.09
C GLY A 189 12.29 11.31 -10.23
N ARG A 190 13.08 10.28 -9.91
CA ARG A 190 14.53 10.26 -10.15
C ARG A 190 14.86 9.68 -11.53
N GLY A 191 14.69 10.47 -12.57
CA GLY A 191 14.91 10.04 -13.95
C GLY A 191 16.32 9.53 -14.25
N GLU A 192 17.36 10.03 -13.56
CA GLU A 192 18.76 9.56 -13.72
C GLU A 192 18.96 8.14 -13.21
N LEU A 193 18.24 7.79 -12.14
CA LEU A 193 18.27 6.46 -11.54
C LEU A 193 17.80 5.41 -12.53
N PHE A 194 16.64 5.67 -13.11
CA PHE A 194 16.06 4.76 -14.08
C PHE A 194 16.84 4.72 -15.39
N LEU A 195 17.49 5.80 -15.81
CA LEU A 195 18.41 5.76 -16.95
C LEU A 195 19.60 4.82 -16.67
N SER A 196 20.30 5.00 -15.54
CA SER A 196 21.43 4.13 -15.22
C SER A 196 21.00 2.68 -14.97
N PHE A 197 19.81 2.46 -14.42
CA PHE A 197 19.24 1.11 -14.28
C PHE A 197 18.90 0.50 -15.63
N ILE A 198 18.25 1.24 -16.55
CA ILE A 198 17.92 0.77 -17.90
C ILE A 198 19.19 0.34 -18.61
N ASP A 199 20.26 1.12 -18.55
CA ASP A 199 21.54 0.79 -19.19
C ASP A 199 22.15 -0.53 -18.67
N MET A 200 22.10 -0.76 -17.35
CA MET A 200 22.60 -1.99 -16.73
C MET A 200 21.71 -3.20 -17.01
N ALA A 201 20.39 -3.01 -16.97
CA ALA A 201 19.41 -4.07 -17.16
C ALA A 201 19.14 -4.41 -18.62
N ASP A 202 19.45 -3.54 -19.58
CA ASP A 202 19.18 -3.75 -21.01
C ASP A 202 19.85 -5.02 -21.56
N ILE A 203 21.08 -5.30 -21.11
CA ILE A 203 21.81 -6.51 -21.51
C ILE A 203 21.18 -7.77 -20.89
N LEU A 204 20.81 -7.70 -19.61
CA LEU A 204 20.20 -8.82 -18.87
C LEU A 204 18.80 -9.16 -19.40
N MET A 205 18.04 -8.14 -19.79
CA MET A 205 16.63 -8.28 -20.17
C MET A 205 16.41 -8.63 -21.64
N LYS A 206 17.44 -8.49 -22.49
CA LYS A 206 17.47 -9.02 -23.86
C LYS A 206 17.74 -10.53 -23.90
N GLN A 207 18.27 -11.09 -22.82
CA GLN A 207 18.48 -12.53 -22.67
C GLN A 207 17.18 -13.21 -22.19
N SER A 208 17.00 -14.49 -22.54
CA SER A 208 15.83 -15.25 -22.08
C SER A 208 15.81 -15.33 -20.55
N PRO A 209 14.67 -15.05 -19.90
CA PRO A 209 14.61 -15.02 -18.44
C PRO A 209 14.92 -16.40 -17.85
N THR A 210 15.93 -16.45 -16.98
CA THR A 210 16.29 -17.59 -16.13
C THR A 210 15.75 -17.38 -14.72
N SER A 211 15.73 -18.44 -13.91
CA SER A 211 15.31 -18.36 -12.49
C SER A 211 16.14 -17.37 -11.65
N THR A 212 17.33 -16.98 -12.12
CA THR A 212 18.22 -16.01 -11.46
C THR A 212 18.00 -14.56 -11.90
N THR A 213 17.30 -14.34 -13.02
CA THR A 213 17.15 -13.00 -13.62
C THR A 213 16.50 -12.00 -12.65
N GLN A 214 15.58 -12.43 -11.80
CA GLN A 214 14.98 -11.56 -10.77
C GLN A 214 16.03 -11.07 -9.76
N HIS A 215 16.93 -11.94 -9.33
CA HIS A 215 18.00 -11.56 -8.41
C HIS A 215 18.98 -10.60 -9.10
N ASP A 216 19.38 -10.92 -10.32
CA ASP A 216 20.35 -10.13 -11.08
C ASP A 216 19.83 -8.70 -11.37
N ILE A 217 18.54 -8.55 -11.70
CA ILE A 217 17.89 -7.24 -11.86
C ILE A 217 17.87 -6.47 -10.56
N ASN A 218 17.53 -7.13 -9.44
CA ASN A 218 17.52 -6.48 -8.13
C ASN A 218 18.92 -6.02 -7.72
N VAL A 219 19.97 -6.77 -8.06
CA VAL A 219 21.37 -6.35 -7.88
C VAL A 219 21.70 -5.15 -8.76
N ALA A 220 21.34 -5.17 -10.04
CA ALA A 220 21.55 -4.04 -10.95
C ALA A 220 20.82 -2.78 -10.49
N PHE A 221 19.60 -2.92 -9.96
CA PHE A 221 18.82 -1.82 -9.38
C PHE A 221 19.50 -1.25 -8.13
N ARG A 222 19.96 -2.10 -7.21
CA ARG A 222 20.73 -1.65 -6.03
C ARG A 222 22.03 -0.95 -6.43
N GLN A 223 22.73 -1.44 -7.44
CA GLN A 223 23.93 -0.80 -7.97
C GLN A 223 23.61 0.58 -8.58
N ALA A 224 22.49 0.73 -9.28
CA ALA A 224 22.01 2.03 -9.78
C ALA A 224 21.71 3.01 -8.64
N MET A 225 21.07 2.54 -7.56
CA MET A 225 20.77 3.35 -6.37
C MET A 225 22.06 3.84 -5.69
N ILE A 226 23.06 2.96 -5.53
CA ILE A 226 24.36 3.30 -4.93
C ILE A 226 25.11 4.32 -5.80
N LYS A 227 25.12 4.11 -7.11
CA LYS A 227 25.83 4.99 -8.06
C LYS A 227 25.33 6.43 -8.03
N ILE A 228 24.06 6.64 -7.71
CA ILE A 228 23.41 7.96 -7.68
C ILE A 228 23.34 8.53 -6.25
N ALA A 229 24.10 7.93 -5.32
CA ALA A 229 24.22 8.38 -3.93
C ALA A 229 22.86 8.57 -3.24
N MET A 230 21.98 7.56 -3.35
CA MET A 230 20.86 7.47 -2.42
C MET A 230 21.41 7.01 -1.06
N ASP A 231 21.63 7.96 -0.14
CA ASP A 231 22.23 7.78 1.20
C ASP A 231 21.49 6.78 2.13
N HIS A 232 20.43 6.13 1.66
CA HIS A 232 19.59 5.25 2.47
C HIS A 232 19.65 3.81 1.95
N GLU A 233 20.65 3.05 2.44
CA GLU A 233 20.75 1.59 2.23
C GLU A 233 19.47 0.85 2.68
N GLU A 234 18.72 1.43 3.62
CA GLU A 234 17.44 0.93 4.10
C GLU A 234 16.34 1.00 3.04
N LEU A 235 16.31 2.05 2.21
CA LEU A 235 15.33 2.15 1.11
C LEU A 235 15.60 1.06 0.07
N ALA A 236 16.86 0.75 -0.23
CA ALA A 236 17.23 -0.30 -1.18
C ALA A 236 16.81 -1.72 -0.73
N LYS A 237 16.52 -1.91 0.57
CA LYS A 237 15.99 -3.17 1.13
C LYS A 237 14.44 -3.20 1.15
N GLN A 238 13.81 -2.03 1.14
CA GLN A 238 12.34 -1.90 1.12
C GLN A 238 11.76 -2.05 -0.29
N PHE A 239 12.51 -1.69 -1.33
CA PHE A 239 12.08 -1.79 -2.72
C PHE A 239 12.71 -2.99 -3.42
N GLU A 240 11.86 -3.86 -4.00
CA GLU A 240 12.28 -5.03 -4.76
C GLU A 240 11.55 -5.06 -6.11
N LEU A 241 12.28 -5.20 -7.20
CA LEU A 241 11.71 -5.44 -8.52
C LEU A 241 11.25 -6.89 -8.61
N THR A 242 10.01 -7.08 -9.02
CA THR A 242 9.39 -8.39 -9.20
C THR A 242 9.28 -8.71 -10.69
N LEU A 243 9.48 -9.97 -11.04
CA LEU A 243 9.23 -10.47 -12.38
C LEU A 243 8.00 -11.38 -12.32
N SER A 244 6.85 -10.87 -12.73
CA SER A 244 5.62 -11.66 -12.84
C SER A 244 5.65 -12.47 -14.13
N LEU A 245 6.49 -13.50 -14.18
CA LEU A 245 6.52 -14.46 -15.28
C LEU A 245 5.25 -15.33 -15.21
N PRO A 246 4.52 -15.54 -16.32
CA PRO A 246 3.37 -16.44 -16.33
C PRO A 246 3.82 -17.86 -15.95
N PRO A 247 3.02 -18.62 -15.17
CA PRO A 247 3.38 -19.95 -14.74
C PRO A 247 3.56 -20.85 -15.97
N VAL A 248 4.72 -21.52 -16.03
CA VAL A 248 5.01 -22.53 -17.04
C VAL A 248 4.09 -23.72 -16.77
N GLN A 249 2.90 -23.70 -17.38
CA GLN A 249 2.08 -24.91 -17.42
C GLN A 249 2.82 -25.95 -18.25
N SER A 250 3.03 -27.10 -17.62
CA SER A 250 3.60 -28.33 -18.12
C SER A 250 2.91 -28.81 -19.41
N SER A 251 3.39 -28.33 -20.54
CA SER A 251 3.22 -29.03 -21.82
C SER A 251 4.46 -28.77 -22.68
N GLY A 252 5.17 -29.86 -22.98
CA GLY A 252 6.49 -29.90 -23.62
C GLY A 252 6.52 -29.38 -25.05
N VAL A 253 6.28 -28.09 -25.25
CA VAL A 253 6.58 -27.37 -26.48
C VAL A 253 7.44 -26.17 -26.14
N SER A 254 8.65 -26.16 -26.71
CA SER A 254 9.70 -25.17 -26.56
C SER A 254 9.19 -23.71 -26.60
N LEU A 255 8.96 -23.12 -25.43
CA LEU A 255 8.61 -21.71 -25.20
C LEU A 255 9.84 -20.78 -25.13
N LYS A 256 11.05 -21.31 -25.36
CA LYS A 256 12.29 -20.53 -25.38
C LYS A 256 12.34 -19.48 -26.50
N SER A 257 11.49 -19.57 -27.53
CA SER A 257 11.55 -18.68 -28.71
C SER A 257 10.58 -17.49 -28.69
N LYS A 258 9.64 -17.38 -27.74
CA LYS A 258 8.63 -16.29 -27.73
C LYS A 258 8.78 -15.26 -26.60
N MET A 259 9.65 -15.49 -25.63
CA MET A 259 9.87 -14.55 -24.53
C MET A 259 11.03 -13.58 -24.84
N THR A 260 10.90 -12.78 -25.90
CA THR A 260 11.99 -11.88 -26.34
C THR A 260 12.07 -10.58 -25.55
N ASN A 261 11.03 -10.22 -24.78
CA ASN A 261 10.96 -8.98 -24.02
C ASN A 261 10.57 -9.23 -22.55
N SER A 262 11.56 -9.60 -21.72
CA SER A 262 11.42 -9.78 -20.27
C SER A 262 10.89 -8.52 -19.56
N TRP A 263 11.05 -7.36 -20.20
CA TRP A 263 10.60 -6.07 -19.71
C TRP A 263 9.09 -5.93 -19.51
N LYS A 264 8.29 -6.76 -20.21
CA LYS A 264 6.83 -6.76 -20.05
C LYS A 264 6.36 -7.28 -18.69
N TYR A 265 7.23 -8.01 -17.98
CA TYR A 265 6.89 -8.67 -16.72
C TYR A 265 7.50 -7.98 -15.51
N VAL A 266 8.17 -6.84 -15.70
CA VAL A 266 8.77 -6.08 -14.59
C VAL A 266 7.67 -5.34 -13.85
N GLY A 267 7.48 -5.73 -12.60
CA GLY A 267 6.73 -5.01 -11.60
C GLY A 267 7.66 -4.52 -10.48
N MET A 268 7.09 -3.74 -9.58
CA MET A 268 7.79 -3.25 -8.41
C MET A 268 6.99 -3.59 -7.15
N SER A 269 7.67 -4.21 -6.19
CA SER A 269 7.16 -4.51 -4.87
C SER A 269 7.83 -3.61 -3.85
N HIS A 270 7.06 -3.20 -2.84
CA HIS A 270 7.55 -2.37 -1.75
C HIS A 270 7.12 -2.96 -0.42
N LYS A 271 8.10 -3.28 0.43
CA LYS A 271 7.91 -3.74 1.79
C LYS A 271 7.63 -2.54 2.67
N VAL A 272 6.35 -2.27 2.90
CA VAL A 272 5.89 -1.14 3.72
C VAL A 272 6.15 -1.43 5.20
N SER A 273 6.87 -0.54 5.87
CA SER A 273 7.03 -0.61 7.32
C SER A 273 5.75 -0.21 8.04
N TRP A 274 5.51 -0.82 9.21
CA TRP A 274 4.52 -0.32 10.15
C TRP A 274 4.83 1.14 10.52
N PRO A 275 3.84 2.07 10.66
CA PRO A 275 2.38 1.94 10.50
C PRO A 275 1.85 2.29 9.10
N LEU A 276 2.73 2.53 8.13
CA LEU A 276 2.36 3.09 6.83
C LEU A 276 1.49 2.14 5.99
N HIS A 277 1.50 0.84 6.28
CA HIS A 277 0.68 -0.19 5.62
C HIS A 277 -0.83 0.07 5.71
N VAL A 278 -1.28 0.87 6.69
CA VAL A 278 -2.70 1.23 6.85
C VAL A 278 -3.16 2.17 5.72
N VAL A 279 -2.27 3.03 5.22
CA VAL A 279 -2.52 3.92 4.07
C VAL A 279 -2.11 3.24 2.77
N LEU A 280 -0.97 2.55 2.78
CA LEU A 280 -0.38 1.85 1.65
C LEU A 280 -0.78 0.39 1.67
N THR A 281 -2.03 0.12 1.30
CA THR A 281 -2.54 -1.25 1.21
C THR A 281 -1.94 -1.98 0.01
N PRO A 282 -1.85 -3.32 0.03
CA PRO A 282 -1.37 -4.11 -1.10
C PRO A 282 -2.07 -3.76 -2.42
N ALA A 283 -3.40 -3.57 -2.38
CA ALA A 283 -4.19 -3.15 -3.53
C ALA A 283 -3.78 -1.78 -4.10
N THR A 284 -3.31 -0.84 -3.27
CA THR A 284 -2.75 0.43 -3.78
C THR A 284 -1.35 0.26 -4.37
N LEU A 285 -0.52 -0.61 -3.80
CA LEU A 285 0.82 -0.89 -4.32
C LEU A 285 0.78 -1.57 -5.69
N GLU A 286 -0.19 -2.46 -5.93
CA GLU A 286 -0.42 -3.05 -7.26
C GLU A 286 -0.72 -1.97 -8.31
N LYS A 287 -1.55 -0.97 -7.95
CA LYS A 287 -1.84 0.18 -8.82
C LYS A 287 -0.58 1.00 -9.10
N TYR A 288 0.24 1.27 -8.08
CA TYR A 288 1.53 1.93 -8.28
C TYR A 288 2.50 1.11 -9.14
N SER A 289 2.53 -0.21 -9.00
CA SER A 289 3.33 -1.11 -9.84
C SER A 289 2.89 -1.04 -11.32
N ALA A 290 1.58 -0.98 -11.57
CA ALA A 290 1.06 -0.78 -12.92
C ALA A 290 1.44 0.59 -13.51
N LEU A 291 1.33 1.66 -12.71
CA LEU A 291 1.78 3.00 -13.11
C LEU A 291 3.28 3.02 -13.41
N PHE A 292 4.09 2.41 -12.53
CA PHE A 292 5.52 2.26 -12.68
C PHE A 292 5.88 1.56 -14.00
N HIS A 293 5.20 0.46 -14.30
CA HIS A 293 5.43 -0.30 -15.53
C HIS A 293 5.27 0.57 -16.79
N PHE A 294 4.19 1.34 -16.86
CA PHE A 294 3.95 2.24 -17.98
C PHE A 294 4.98 3.36 -18.07
N LEU A 295 5.26 4.03 -16.96
CA LEU A 295 6.26 5.11 -16.93
C LEU A 295 7.66 4.62 -17.32
N LEU A 296 8.03 3.42 -16.86
CA LEU A 296 9.28 2.76 -17.26
C LEU A 296 9.30 2.43 -18.75
N SER A 297 8.16 1.98 -19.31
CA SER A 297 8.05 1.71 -20.75
C SER A 297 8.24 2.98 -21.60
N LEU A 298 7.65 4.09 -21.16
CA LEU A 298 7.79 5.40 -21.82
C LEU A 298 9.24 5.90 -21.74
N ARG A 299 9.86 5.80 -20.55
CA ARG A 299 11.25 6.20 -20.34
C ARG A 299 12.23 5.35 -21.17
N ARG A 300 11.96 4.05 -21.31
CA ARG A 300 12.75 3.15 -22.18
C ARG A 300 12.59 3.51 -23.65
N ALA A 301 11.38 3.80 -24.11
CA ALA A 301 11.15 4.21 -25.50
C ALA A 301 11.94 5.47 -25.84
N GLN A 302 11.98 6.44 -24.94
CA GLN A 302 12.81 7.64 -25.07
C GLN A 302 14.31 7.31 -25.12
N ALA A 303 14.81 6.49 -24.17
CA ALA A 303 16.23 6.11 -24.12
C ALA A 303 16.69 5.40 -25.39
N TYR A 304 15.90 4.44 -25.90
CA TYR A 304 16.22 3.76 -27.17
C TYR A 304 16.21 4.73 -28.36
N LEU A 305 15.29 5.68 -28.41
CA LEU A 305 15.24 6.66 -29.50
C LEU A 305 16.44 7.64 -29.47
N GLN A 306 16.96 7.93 -28.28
CA GLN A 306 18.21 8.67 -28.09
C GLN A 306 19.42 7.82 -28.52
N GLN A 307 19.45 6.54 -28.15
CA GLN A 307 20.50 5.62 -28.58
C GLN A 307 20.54 5.44 -30.10
N CYS A 308 19.37 5.28 -30.75
CA CYS A 308 19.26 5.23 -32.21
C CYS A 308 19.83 6.48 -32.88
N TRP A 309 19.62 7.66 -32.29
CA TRP A 309 20.20 8.90 -32.80
C TRP A 309 21.71 8.93 -32.69
N ALA A 310 22.27 8.48 -31.56
CA ALA A 310 23.72 8.37 -31.40
C ALA A 310 24.32 7.44 -32.46
N THR A 311 23.69 6.29 -32.72
CA THR A 311 24.11 5.36 -33.78
C THR A 311 23.93 5.94 -35.19
N LEU A 312 22.84 6.65 -35.47
CA LEU A 312 22.61 7.30 -36.76
C LEU A 312 23.62 8.43 -37.02
N MET A 313 24.04 9.14 -35.97
CA MET A 313 25.06 10.21 -36.06
C MET A 313 26.46 9.67 -36.35
N THR A 314 26.79 8.45 -35.93
CA THR A 314 28.06 7.80 -36.30
C THR A 314 28.05 7.26 -37.73
N ILE A 315 26.89 6.89 -38.26
CA ILE A 315 26.69 6.38 -39.65
C ILE A 315 26.59 7.53 -40.69
N ARG A 316 26.73 8.80 -40.27
CA ARG A 316 26.53 10.03 -41.08
C ARG A 316 27.47 10.20 -42.29
N THR A 317 28.26 9.19 -42.65
CA THR A 317 29.30 9.21 -43.70
C THR A 317 28.87 8.70 -45.08
N GLY A 318 27.57 8.57 -45.44
CA GLY A 318 27.27 8.40 -46.88
C GLY A 318 25.92 7.90 -47.39
N ALA A 319 24.78 8.07 -46.71
CA ALA A 319 23.52 7.46 -47.16
C ALA A 319 22.34 8.45 -47.29
N HIS A 320 22.03 8.86 -48.52
CA HIS A 320 20.80 9.60 -48.88
C HIS A 320 19.51 8.83 -48.53
N CYS A 321 19.57 7.50 -48.38
CA CYS A 321 18.41 6.65 -48.05
C CYS A 321 17.92 6.77 -46.60
N LEU A 322 18.66 7.44 -45.71
CA LEU A 322 18.29 7.57 -44.30
C LEU A 322 17.38 8.76 -44.00
N GLN A 323 17.13 9.67 -44.95
CA GLN A 323 16.41 10.92 -44.69
C GLN A 323 14.99 10.68 -44.13
N ALA A 324 14.26 9.69 -44.63
CA ALA A 324 12.95 9.31 -44.10
C ALA A 324 13.02 8.78 -42.66
N VAL A 325 14.06 8.00 -42.34
CA VAL A 325 14.32 7.47 -40.98
C VAL A 325 14.65 8.62 -40.02
N TRP A 326 15.46 9.60 -40.46
CA TRP A 326 15.77 10.80 -39.69
C TRP A 326 14.52 11.64 -39.39
N GLN A 327 13.65 11.84 -40.38
CA GLN A 327 12.40 12.58 -40.22
C GLN A 327 11.45 11.87 -39.26
N LEU A 328 11.24 10.57 -39.45
CA LEU A 328 10.39 9.76 -38.58
C LEU A 328 10.90 9.77 -37.13
N ARG A 329 12.21 9.57 -36.92
CA ARG A 329 12.82 9.59 -35.60
C ARG A 329 12.65 10.95 -34.92
N THR A 330 12.87 12.04 -35.64
CA THR A 330 12.71 13.40 -35.07
C THR A 330 11.27 13.64 -34.65
N HIS A 331 10.30 13.20 -35.46
CA HIS A 331 8.88 13.34 -35.15
C HIS A 331 8.46 12.46 -33.96
N MET A 332 8.95 11.22 -33.89
CA MET A 332 8.70 10.32 -32.75
C MET A 332 9.38 10.79 -31.46
N GLY A 333 10.56 11.42 -31.57
CA GLY A 333 11.28 11.97 -30.42
C GLY A 333 10.55 13.15 -29.85
N PHE A 334 10.15 14.08 -30.72
CA PHE A 334 9.28 15.17 -30.33
C PHE A 334 8.00 14.65 -29.65
N LEU A 335 7.33 13.64 -30.22
CA LEU A 335 6.12 13.07 -29.60
C LEU A 335 6.37 12.51 -28.20
N ILE A 336 7.40 11.67 -28.03
CA ILE A 336 7.72 11.01 -26.76
C ILE A 336 8.18 12.03 -25.71
N ASP A 337 9.02 13.00 -26.10
CA ASP A 337 9.52 14.05 -25.20
C ASP A 337 8.36 14.94 -24.71
N ASN A 338 7.43 15.33 -25.60
CA ASN A 338 6.25 16.09 -25.18
C ASN A 338 5.30 15.26 -24.30
N LEU A 339 5.09 13.98 -24.64
CA LEU A 339 4.27 13.09 -23.84
C LEU A 339 4.86 12.90 -22.43
N GLN A 340 6.18 12.70 -22.33
CA GLN A 340 6.85 12.60 -21.04
C GLN A 340 6.75 13.90 -20.25
N TYR A 341 6.91 15.05 -20.90
CA TYR A 341 6.77 16.35 -20.26
C TYR A 341 5.37 16.54 -19.67
N TYR A 342 4.33 16.28 -20.46
CA TYR A 342 2.93 16.33 -20.01
C TYR A 342 2.69 15.39 -18.81
N VAL A 343 3.14 14.14 -18.91
CA VAL A 343 2.97 13.15 -17.84
C VAL A 343 3.70 13.58 -16.56
N GLN A 344 4.93 14.06 -16.65
CA GLN A 344 5.71 14.42 -15.47
C GLN A 344 5.22 15.73 -14.84
N VAL A 345 5.06 16.79 -15.63
CA VAL A 345 4.78 18.13 -15.11
C VAL A 345 3.29 18.35 -14.88
N ASP A 346 2.46 18.10 -15.89
CA ASP A 346 1.04 18.46 -15.83
C ASP A 346 0.20 17.43 -15.06
N VAL A 347 0.61 16.16 -15.05
CA VAL A 347 -0.10 15.08 -14.35
C VAL A 347 0.57 14.78 -13.00
N LEU A 348 1.81 14.27 -12.98
CA LEU A 348 2.41 13.77 -11.75
C LEU A 348 2.69 14.88 -10.73
N GLU A 349 3.36 15.97 -11.10
CA GLU A 349 3.69 17.06 -10.17
C GLU A 349 2.46 17.79 -9.65
N THR A 350 1.46 18.06 -10.51
CA THR A 350 0.24 18.76 -10.09
C THR A 350 -0.59 17.92 -9.13
N GLN A 351 -0.84 16.64 -9.46
CA GLN A 351 -1.62 15.74 -8.61
C GLN A 351 -0.91 15.47 -7.28
N PHE A 352 0.42 15.33 -7.30
CA PHE A 352 1.19 15.12 -6.08
C PHE A 352 1.20 16.36 -5.18
N SER A 353 1.30 17.57 -5.76
CA SER A 353 1.19 18.82 -5.02
C SER A 353 -0.20 18.99 -4.38
N GLN A 354 -1.26 18.62 -5.09
CA GLN A 354 -2.62 18.62 -4.55
C GLN A 354 -2.78 17.64 -3.38
N LEU A 355 -2.23 16.43 -3.50
CA LEU A 355 -2.22 15.44 -2.43
C LEU A 355 -1.51 16.00 -1.18
N LEU A 356 -0.30 16.53 -1.33
CA LEU A 356 0.46 17.08 -0.21
C LEU A 356 -0.27 18.24 0.47
N ASN A 357 -0.91 19.11 -0.30
CA ASN A 357 -1.69 20.22 0.25
C ASN A 357 -2.90 19.71 1.05
N ARG A 358 -3.61 18.68 0.55
CA ARG A 358 -4.74 18.06 1.27
C ARG A 358 -4.30 17.35 2.56
N ILE A 359 -3.16 16.68 2.55
CA ILE A 359 -2.60 16.03 3.74
C ILE A 359 -2.20 17.06 4.80
N LYS A 360 -1.62 18.19 4.38
CA LYS A 360 -1.22 19.28 5.29
C LYS A 360 -2.41 20.08 5.84
N SER A 361 -3.50 20.20 5.08
CA SER A 361 -4.68 20.98 5.50
C SER A 361 -5.62 20.22 6.44
N THR A 362 -5.47 18.90 6.55
CA THR A 362 -6.45 18.04 7.21
C THR A 362 -5.81 17.35 8.41
N HIS A 363 -6.54 17.25 9.52
CA HIS A 363 -6.12 16.55 10.74
C HIS A 363 -6.91 15.25 10.99
N ASP A 364 -7.50 14.70 9.94
CA ASP A 364 -8.28 13.46 9.96
C ASP A 364 -7.57 12.41 9.11
N PHE A 365 -7.34 11.24 9.70
CA PHE A 365 -6.73 10.11 9.04
C PHE A 365 -7.55 9.60 7.84
N GLU A 366 -8.89 9.51 7.96
CA GLU A 366 -9.73 8.98 6.89
C GLU A 366 -9.66 9.87 5.65
N ALA A 367 -9.65 11.19 5.85
CA ALA A 367 -9.48 12.16 4.77
C ALA A 367 -8.13 12.00 4.06
N VAL A 368 -7.05 11.66 4.78
CA VAL A 368 -5.75 11.34 4.18
C VAL A 368 -5.84 10.07 3.33
N LYS A 369 -6.49 9.01 3.83
CA LYS A 369 -6.69 7.75 3.10
C LYS A 369 -7.51 7.97 1.82
N VAL A 370 -8.57 8.76 1.89
CA VAL A 370 -9.41 9.14 0.74
C VAL A 370 -8.59 9.97 -0.26
N ALA A 371 -7.89 11.01 0.21
CA ALA A 371 -7.07 11.86 -0.67
C ALA A 371 -6.00 11.04 -1.41
N HIS A 372 -5.35 10.07 -0.75
CA HIS A 372 -4.41 9.17 -1.39
C HIS A 372 -5.08 8.22 -2.40
N SER A 373 -6.25 7.66 -2.07
CA SER A 373 -7.01 6.82 -3.01
C SER A 373 -7.43 7.60 -4.26
N ASP A 374 -7.90 8.83 -4.08
CA ASP A 374 -8.29 9.73 -5.15
C ASP A 374 -7.11 10.12 -6.02
N PHE A 375 -5.94 10.39 -5.41
CA PHE A 375 -4.69 10.65 -6.13
C PHE A 375 -4.34 9.48 -7.06
N VAL A 376 -4.30 8.24 -6.54
CA VAL A 376 -3.96 7.06 -7.35
C VAL A 376 -4.98 6.83 -8.47
N LYS A 377 -6.28 6.98 -8.18
CA LYS A 377 -7.34 6.85 -9.20
C LYS A 377 -7.23 7.92 -10.28
N THR A 378 -6.93 9.14 -9.90
CA THR A 378 -6.77 10.27 -10.83
C THR A 378 -5.54 10.09 -11.71
N LEU A 379 -4.44 9.57 -11.15
CA LEU A 379 -3.27 9.21 -11.94
C LEU A 379 -3.58 8.11 -12.95
N GLN A 380 -4.30 7.06 -12.54
CA GLN A 380 -4.68 5.98 -13.47
C GLN A 380 -5.57 6.52 -14.61
N SER A 381 -6.57 7.35 -14.31
CA SER A 381 -7.46 7.89 -15.34
C SER A 381 -6.73 8.87 -16.29
N GLN A 382 -5.87 9.74 -15.76
CA GLN A 382 -5.11 10.71 -16.57
C GLN A 382 -4.00 10.07 -17.41
N LEU A 383 -3.46 8.92 -16.96
CA LEU A 383 -2.46 8.14 -17.70
C LEU A 383 -3.08 7.11 -18.64
N PHE A 384 -4.37 7.27 -18.97
CA PHE A 384 -5.13 6.44 -19.91
C PHE A 384 -5.25 4.96 -19.52
N PHE A 385 -5.07 4.62 -18.24
CA PHE A 385 -5.46 3.33 -17.68
C PHE A 385 -6.95 3.31 -17.36
N THR A 386 -7.78 3.56 -18.36
CA THR A 386 -9.16 3.08 -18.30
C THR A 386 -9.13 1.65 -18.78
N GLU A 387 -9.41 0.70 -17.88
CA GLU A 387 -9.80 -0.66 -18.28
C GLU A 387 -10.84 -0.55 -19.42
N PRO A 388 -10.69 -1.31 -20.52
CA PRO A 388 -11.73 -1.39 -21.54
C PRO A 388 -13.02 -2.03 -21.01
#